data_AF-A0A850SK78-F1
#
_entry.id   AF-A0A850SK78-F1
#
_cell.length_a   1.000
_cell.length_b   1.000
_cell.length_c   1.000
_cell.angle_alpha   90.00
_cell.angle_beta   90.00
_cell.angle_gamma   90.00
#
_symmetry.space_group_name_H-M   'P 1'
#
loop_
_entity.id
_entity.type
_entity.pdbx_description
1 polymer ?
#
loop_
_entity_poly.entity_id
_entity_poly.type
_entity_poly.pdbx_seq_one_letter_code
_entity_poly.pdbx_strand_id
1 'polypeptide(L)'
;MREAECKKRERKANIHRTRVIRNIGARGIKLSEKIEDVYLDYNDVKGLIGEILLEDMALSNGHVPVFIKWRKSGSSHSKGLDLIVTMENAGRRQLLVAESKHVHSEIKSAMIKHQVIMDKCTEALEQSDLDHVLTSLSRVIADFAENMNSYEATGGDVSELHDKYLFLKESLEQCSYQLEISVFSDGKYCTTDVFNRCMAGLPAPLPEYGQNIKIHIVGVNNLEVITRSMCGKFVEPKS
;
A
#
# COMPACT_ATOMS: atom_id res chain seq x y z
N MET A 1 -6.89 3.97 -35.76
CA MET A 1 -5.81 3.76 -34.75
C MET A 1 -5.55 5.00 -33.89
N ARG A 2 -5.35 6.21 -34.44
CA ARG A 2 -5.07 7.43 -33.64
C ARG A 2 -6.19 7.85 -32.66
N GLU A 3 -7.48 7.65 -32.98
CA GLU A 3 -8.58 7.98 -32.05
C GLU A 3 -8.73 7.01 -30.87
N ALA A 4 -8.33 5.74 -31.04
CA ALA A 4 -8.39 4.74 -29.98
C ALA A 4 -7.28 4.95 -28.95
N GLU A 5 -6.09 5.37 -29.39
CA GLU A 5 -5.00 5.78 -28.50
C GLU A 5 -5.28 7.12 -27.83
N CYS A 6 -5.98 8.05 -28.50
CA CYS A 6 -6.44 9.30 -27.89
C CYS A 6 -7.47 9.03 -26.78
N LYS A 7 -8.50 8.21 -27.03
CA LYS A 7 -9.49 7.80 -26.01
C LYS A 7 -8.90 6.97 -24.86
N LYS A 8 -7.84 6.19 -25.13
CA LYS A 8 -7.12 5.41 -24.10
C LYS A 8 -6.20 6.29 -23.27
N ARG A 9 -5.61 7.34 -23.85
CA ARG A 9 -4.89 8.41 -23.13
C ARG A 9 -5.84 9.30 -22.33
N GLU A 10 -7.04 9.60 -22.83
CA GLU A 10 -8.07 10.34 -22.08
C GLU A 10 -8.67 9.53 -20.92
N ARG A 11 -8.87 8.20 -21.07
CA ARG A 11 -9.25 7.31 -19.95
C ARG A 11 -8.14 7.14 -18.92
N LYS A 12 -6.87 7.00 -19.34
CA LYS A 12 -5.72 7.00 -18.41
C LYS A 12 -5.54 8.37 -17.72
N ALA A 13 -5.81 9.47 -18.42
CA ALA A 13 -5.83 10.82 -17.85
C ALA A 13 -6.99 11.02 -16.85
N ASN A 14 -8.15 10.40 -17.06
CA ASN A 14 -9.28 10.44 -16.12
C ASN A 14 -9.02 9.64 -14.82
N ILE A 15 -8.28 8.53 -14.89
CA ILE A 15 -7.89 7.76 -13.71
C ILE A 15 -6.77 8.48 -12.92
N HIS A 16 -5.89 9.23 -13.60
CA HIS A 16 -4.92 10.14 -12.96
C HIS A 16 -5.57 11.40 -12.34
N ARG A 17 -6.77 11.82 -12.77
CA ARG A 17 -7.47 13.01 -12.24
C ARG A 17 -8.05 12.81 -10.84
N THR A 18 -8.45 11.60 -10.46
CA THR A 18 -8.85 11.27 -9.07
C THR A 18 -7.68 11.41 -8.08
N ARG A 19 -6.45 11.19 -8.55
CA ARG A 19 -5.18 11.36 -7.81
C ARG A 19 -4.83 12.84 -7.54
N VAL A 20 -5.37 13.77 -8.34
CA VAL A 20 -5.13 15.23 -8.25
C VAL A 20 -6.08 15.92 -7.25
N ILE A 21 -7.28 15.38 -7.02
CA ILE A 21 -8.34 16.06 -6.22
C ILE A 21 -8.08 16.02 -4.71
N ARG A 22 -7.54 14.93 -4.13
CA ARG A 22 -7.21 14.88 -2.69
C ARG A 22 -6.02 15.75 -2.31
N ASN A 23 -5.04 15.93 -3.20
CA ASN A 23 -3.85 16.76 -2.93
C ASN A 23 -4.13 18.27 -2.97
N ILE A 24 -5.17 18.72 -3.71
CA ILE A 24 -5.56 20.15 -3.83
C ILE A 24 -6.36 20.63 -2.61
N GLY A 25 -7.20 19.77 -2.01
CA GLY A 25 -8.01 20.11 -0.84
C GLY A 25 -7.19 20.38 0.43
N ALA A 26 -6.03 19.73 0.59
CA ALA A 26 -5.14 19.91 1.74
C ALA A 26 -4.30 21.21 1.68
N ARG A 27 -4.30 21.95 0.56
CA ARG A 27 -3.44 23.13 0.33
C ARG A 27 -4.19 24.45 0.04
N GLY A 28 -5.50 24.51 0.27
CA GLY A 28 -6.26 25.77 0.33
C GLY A 28 -6.67 26.40 -1.01
N ILE A 29 -6.58 25.69 -2.14
CA ILE A 29 -7.07 26.18 -3.44
C ILE A 29 -8.52 25.75 -3.65
N LYS A 30 -9.46 26.71 -3.74
CA LYS A 30 -10.87 26.44 -4.05
C LYS A 30 -11.03 26.15 -5.55
N LEU A 31 -11.54 24.97 -5.88
CA LEU A 31 -12.00 24.64 -7.22
C LEU A 31 -13.48 25.01 -7.36
N SER A 32 -13.80 25.82 -8.36
CA SER A 32 -15.16 26.04 -8.83
C SER A 32 -15.59 24.84 -9.68
N GLU A 33 -16.84 24.43 -9.48
CA GLU A 33 -17.60 23.41 -10.21
C GLU A 33 -17.59 22.00 -9.57
N LYS A 34 -18.82 21.53 -9.28
CA LYS A 34 -19.14 20.25 -8.66
C LYS A 34 -18.65 19.10 -9.53
N ILE A 35 -17.96 18.15 -8.90
CA ILE A 35 -17.56 16.88 -9.51
C ILE A 35 -18.54 15.82 -8.99
N GLU A 36 -19.32 15.23 -9.88
CA GLU A 36 -20.25 14.13 -9.58
C GLU A 36 -19.52 12.78 -9.66
N ASP A 37 -19.59 12.04 -8.54
CA ASP A 37 -19.66 10.59 -8.37
C ASP A 37 -18.49 9.66 -8.79
N VAL A 38 -17.58 9.40 -7.82
CA VAL A 38 -16.70 8.22 -7.80
C VAL A 38 -17.20 7.26 -6.71
N TYR A 39 -17.69 6.10 -7.11
CA TYR A 39 -18.20 5.08 -6.20
C TYR A 39 -17.21 3.91 -6.07
N LEU A 40 -16.71 3.73 -4.85
CA LEU A 40 -15.90 2.58 -4.42
C LEU A 40 -16.79 1.63 -3.64
N ASP A 41 -16.42 0.35 -3.55
CA ASP A 41 -17.07 -0.55 -2.59
C ASP A 41 -16.44 -0.42 -1.20
N TYR A 42 -17.13 -0.97 -0.19
CA TYR A 42 -16.70 -0.90 1.20
C TYR A 42 -15.32 -1.55 1.42
N ASN A 43 -15.04 -2.67 0.75
CA ASN A 43 -13.77 -3.38 0.91
C ASN A 43 -12.63 -2.60 0.27
N ASP A 44 -12.90 -1.91 -0.83
CA ASP A 44 -11.91 -1.07 -1.50
C ASP A 44 -11.50 0.13 -0.64
N VAL A 45 -12.48 0.85 -0.06
CA VAL A 45 -12.20 1.94 0.89
C VAL A 45 -11.42 1.44 2.10
N LYS A 46 -11.80 0.28 2.62
CA LYS A 46 -11.13 -0.36 3.75
C LYS A 46 -9.67 -0.71 3.42
N GLY A 47 -9.41 -1.30 2.26
CA GLY A 47 -8.06 -1.61 1.78
C GLY A 47 -7.21 -0.35 1.60
N LEU A 48 -7.76 0.68 0.95
CA LEU A 48 -7.07 1.97 0.76
C LEU A 48 -6.68 2.64 2.08
N ILE A 49 -7.52 2.56 3.12
CA ILE A 49 -7.17 3.06 4.46
C ILE A 49 -5.97 2.29 5.02
N GLY A 50 -5.91 0.97 4.83
CA GLY A 50 -4.77 0.15 5.24
C GLY A 50 -3.48 0.58 4.55
N GLU A 51 -3.51 0.78 3.23
CA GLU A 51 -2.35 1.21 2.45
C GLU A 51 -1.88 2.63 2.82
N ILE A 52 -2.81 3.54 3.16
CA ILE A 52 -2.48 4.89 3.63
C ILE A 52 -1.82 4.84 5.02
N LEU A 53 -2.37 4.04 5.94
CA LEU A 53 -1.78 3.88 7.28
C LEU A 53 -0.39 3.24 7.21
N LEU A 54 -0.17 2.32 6.27
CA LEU A 54 1.13 1.71 6.02
C LEU A 54 2.15 2.76 5.54
N GLU A 55 1.74 3.64 4.63
CA GLU A 55 2.59 4.75 4.20
C GLU A 55 2.94 5.69 5.38
N ASP A 56 1.95 6.08 6.18
CA ASP A 56 2.14 6.96 7.34
C ASP A 56 3.08 6.33 8.37
N MET A 57 2.98 5.02 8.59
CA MET A 57 3.87 4.27 9.49
C MET A 57 5.31 4.25 8.96
N ALA A 58 5.50 3.97 7.68
CA ALA A 58 6.83 3.96 7.07
C ALA A 58 7.51 5.34 7.13
N LEU A 59 6.76 6.41 6.85
CA LEU A 59 7.25 7.80 6.97
C LEU A 59 7.62 8.15 8.41
N SER A 60 6.81 7.72 9.38
CA SER A 60 7.07 7.94 10.81
C SER A 60 8.33 7.22 11.30
N ASN A 61 8.68 6.09 10.67
CA ASN A 61 9.92 5.35 10.91
C ASN A 61 11.13 5.93 10.15
N GLY A 62 10.97 7.07 9.47
CA GLY A 62 12.03 7.72 8.69
C GLY A 62 12.40 6.98 7.41
N HIS A 63 11.54 6.08 6.93
CA HIS A 63 11.75 5.40 5.65
C HIS A 63 11.37 6.31 4.49
N VAL A 64 12.01 6.10 3.34
CA VAL A 64 11.77 6.89 2.13
C VAL A 64 10.94 6.07 1.13
N PRO A 65 9.69 6.45 0.84
CA PRO A 65 8.88 5.73 -0.13
C PRO A 65 9.46 5.79 -1.54
N VAL A 66 9.59 4.62 -2.17
CA VAL A 66 9.99 4.45 -3.57
C VAL A 66 8.77 4.23 -4.45
N PHE A 67 7.85 3.36 -4.01
CA PHE A 67 6.62 3.06 -4.71
C PHE A 67 5.47 2.92 -3.72
N ILE A 68 4.33 3.53 -4.04
CA ILE A 68 3.13 3.55 -3.20
C ILE A 68 1.94 3.14 -4.08
N LYS A 69 1.39 1.94 -3.85
CA LYS A 69 0.39 1.32 -4.74
C LYS A 69 -0.88 2.13 -4.82
N TRP A 70 -1.51 2.44 -3.68
CA TRP A 70 -2.76 3.21 -3.63
C TRP A 70 -2.68 4.54 -4.38
N ARG A 71 -1.52 5.20 -4.41
CA ARG A 71 -1.33 6.45 -5.16
C ARG A 71 -1.34 6.21 -6.66
N LYS A 72 -0.83 5.08 -7.14
CA LYS A 72 -0.82 4.76 -8.58
C LYS A 72 -2.18 4.26 -9.06
N SER A 73 -2.79 3.32 -8.34
CA SER A 73 -4.01 2.63 -8.78
C SER A 73 -5.29 3.34 -8.36
N GLY A 74 -5.30 4.02 -7.20
CA GLY A 74 -6.51 4.56 -6.59
C GLY A 74 -7.49 3.49 -6.10
N SER A 75 -7.09 2.22 -6.05
CA SER A 75 -7.89 1.08 -5.57
C SER A 75 -6.99 0.03 -4.94
N SER A 76 -7.48 -0.63 -3.90
CA SER A 76 -6.86 -1.77 -3.23
C SER A 76 -6.88 -3.06 -4.05
N HIS A 77 -7.72 -3.15 -5.09
CA HIS A 77 -7.80 -4.33 -5.95
C HIS A 77 -6.63 -4.44 -6.94
N SER A 78 -5.80 -3.41 -7.06
CA SER A 78 -4.59 -3.50 -7.88
C SER A 78 -3.64 -4.56 -7.32
N LYS A 79 -3.19 -5.45 -8.21
CA LYS A 79 -2.24 -6.51 -7.86
C LYS A 79 -0.88 -5.94 -7.52
N GLY A 80 -0.18 -6.64 -6.62
CA GLY A 80 1.18 -6.35 -6.21
C GLY A 80 1.25 -5.71 -4.83
N LEU A 81 2.48 -5.49 -4.39
CA LEU A 81 2.84 -4.99 -3.06
C LEU A 81 2.25 -3.60 -2.79
N ASP A 82 1.73 -3.39 -1.58
CA ASP A 82 1.18 -2.10 -1.16
C ASP A 82 2.21 -0.96 -1.17
N LEU A 83 3.40 -1.22 -0.62
CA LEU A 83 4.42 -0.20 -0.40
C LEU A 83 5.83 -0.77 -0.61
N ILE A 84 6.70 0.02 -1.24
CA ILE A 84 8.13 -0.24 -1.33
C ILE A 84 8.85 1.00 -0.85
N VAL A 85 9.74 0.85 0.13
CA VAL A 85 10.52 1.95 0.70
C VAL A 85 12.01 1.59 0.75
N THR A 86 12.83 2.62 0.76
CA THR A 86 14.24 2.53 1.14
C THR A 86 14.35 2.81 2.63
N MET A 87 15.05 1.93 3.35
CA MET A 87 15.45 2.14 4.73
C MET A 87 16.97 2.25 4.82
N GLU A 88 17.48 3.04 5.77
CA GLU A 88 18.89 3.04 6.12
C GLU A 88 19.10 2.14 7.34
N ASN A 89 20.02 1.19 7.22
CA ASN A 89 20.39 0.29 8.31
C ASN A 89 21.91 0.13 8.36
N ALA A 90 22.52 0.53 9.48
CA ALA A 90 23.96 0.52 9.67
C ALA A 90 24.75 1.21 8.52
N GLY A 91 24.24 2.33 8.02
CA GLY A 91 24.85 3.09 6.92
C GLY A 91 24.69 2.48 5.53
N ARG A 92 23.88 1.42 5.39
CA ARG A 92 23.55 0.82 4.10
C ARG A 92 22.08 1.03 3.77
N ARG A 93 21.79 1.37 2.52
CA ARG A 93 20.42 1.38 2.00
C ARG A 93 19.96 -0.06 1.82
N GLN A 94 18.78 -0.37 2.34
CA GLN A 94 18.13 -1.67 2.19
C GLN A 94 16.72 -1.46 1.66
N LEU A 95 16.26 -2.43 0.85
CA LEU A 95 14.90 -2.44 0.34
C LEU A 95 13.97 -3.05 1.39
N LEU A 96 12.88 -2.36 1.67
CA LEU A 96 11.77 -2.89 2.46
C LEU A 96 10.53 -2.92 1.56
N VAL A 97 9.95 -4.11 1.40
CA VAL A 97 8.64 -4.29 0.78
C VAL A 97 7.62 -4.51 1.88
N ALA A 98 6.47 -3.86 1.78
CA ALA A 98 5.49 -3.88 2.85
C ALA A 98 4.07 -4.13 2.32
N GLU A 99 3.32 -4.90 3.10
CA GLU A 99 1.93 -5.29 2.85
C GLU A 99 1.07 -4.95 4.07
N SER A 100 -0.14 -4.45 3.82
CA SER A 100 -1.08 -4.06 4.85
C SER A 100 -2.33 -4.93 4.86
N LYS A 101 -2.87 -5.15 6.05
CA LYS A 101 -4.23 -5.68 6.24
C LYS A 101 -4.99 -4.80 7.19
N HIS A 102 -6.26 -4.59 6.90
CA HIS A 102 -7.16 -3.81 7.73
C HIS A 102 -8.31 -4.71 8.18
N VAL A 103 -8.51 -4.87 9.49
CA VAL A 103 -9.37 -5.96 10.03
C VAL A 103 -10.47 -5.50 11.00
N HIS A 104 -10.81 -4.21 11.04
CA HIS A 104 -11.72 -3.66 12.06
C HIS A 104 -13.12 -4.30 12.07
N SER A 105 -13.65 -4.69 10.90
CA SER A 105 -14.98 -5.32 10.79
C SER A 105 -14.99 -6.76 11.29
N GLU A 106 -13.99 -7.54 10.92
CA GLU A 106 -13.85 -8.97 11.23
C GLU A 106 -13.57 -9.17 12.72
N ILE A 107 -12.65 -8.36 13.27
CA ILE A 107 -12.25 -8.45 14.68
C ILE A 107 -13.39 -8.05 15.62
N LYS A 108 -14.29 -7.16 15.18
CA LYS A 108 -15.46 -6.72 15.94
C LYS A 108 -16.44 -7.87 16.20
N SER A 109 -16.71 -8.68 15.18
CA SER A 109 -17.66 -9.80 15.26
C SER A 109 -17.04 -11.08 15.82
N ALA A 110 -15.71 -11.16 15.94
CA ALA A 110 -15.02 -12.37 16.33
C ALA A 110 -15.11 -12.65 17.84
N MET A 111 -15.44 -13.90 18.17
CA MET A 111 -15.29 -14.44 19.53
C MET A 111 -13.81 -14.48 19.94
N ILE A 112 -12.94 -14.91 19.02
CA ILE A 112 -11.50 -15.05 19.24
C ILE A 112 -10.75 -14.02 18.38
N LYS A 113 -10.48 -12.84 18.95
CA LYS A 113 -9.92 -11.68 18.22
C LYS A 113 -8.52 -11.91 17.68
N HIS A 114 -7.66 -12.57 18.47
CA HIS A 114 -6.28 -12.85 18.07
C HIS A 114 -6.21 -13.78 16.85
N GLN A 115 -7.17 -14.70 16.69
CA GLN A 115 -7.23 -15.59 15.54
C GLN A 115 -7.45 -14.81 14.24
N VAL A 116 -8.34 -13.81 14.24
CA VAL A 116 -8.57 -12.95 13.06
C VAL A 116 -7.28 -12.25 12.61
N ILE A 117 -6.51 -11.72 13.56
CA ILE A 117 -5.25 -11.04 13.25
C ILE A 117 -4.23 -12.05 12.72
N MET A 118 -4.12 -13.22 13.36
CA MET A 118 -3.22 -14.29 12.92
C MET A 118 -3.53 -14.76 11.51
N ASP A 119 -4.81 -15.03 11.21
CA ASP A 119 -5.25 -15.46 9.88
C ASP A 119 -4.85 -14.42 8.81
N LYS A 120 -4.94 -13.13 9.15
CA LYS A 120 -4.59 -12.02 8.25
C LYS A 120 -3.09 -11.84 8.08
N CYS A 121 -2.30 -12.08 9.13
CA CYS A 121 -0.85 -12.18 8.99
C CYS A 121 -0.45 -13.34 8.09
N THR A 122 -1.05 -14.52 8.27
CA THR A 122 -0.79 -15.71 7.44
C THR A 122 -1.18 -15.46 5.99
N GLU A 123 -2.37 -14.88 5.74
CA GLU A 123 -2.81 -14.49 4.39
C GLU A 123 -1.81 -13.51 3.74
N ALA A 124 -1.32 -12.51 4.49
CA ALA A 124 -0.35 -11.56 3.98
C ALA A 124 1.02 -12.21 3.69
N LEU A 125 1.45 -13.16 4.53
CA LEU A 125 2.67 -13.94 4.30
C LEU A 125 2.56 -14.77 3.02
N GLU A 126 1.45 -15.50 2.84
CA GLU A 126 1.18 -16.30 1.64
C GLU A 126 1.11 -15.45 0.37
N GLN A 127 0.50 -14.25 0.46
CA GLN A 127 0.44 -13.31 -0.66
C GLN A 127 1.77 -12.62 -0.96
N SER A 128 2.71 -12.66 -0.01
CA SER A 128 4.03 -12.06 -0.13
C SER A 128 5.11 -13.10 -0.39
N ASP A 129 4.75 -14.26 -0.96
CA ASP A 129 5.71 -15.29 -1.36
C ASP A 129 6.83 -14.73 -2.25
N LEU A 130 7.97 -15.42 -2.26
CA LEU A 130 9.17 -14.96 -2.96
C LEU A 130 8.86 -14.64 -4.44
N ASP A 131 8.15 -15.53 -5.12
CA ASP A 131 7.81 -15.37 -6.54
C ASP A 131 6.88 -14.15 -6.77
N HIS A 132 5.93 -13.92 -5.87
CA HIS A 132 5.03 -12.78 -5.90
C HIS A 132 5.78 -11.47 -5.68
N VAL A 133 6.69 -11.43 -4.71
CA VAL A 133 7.52 -10.25 -4.43
C VAL A 133 8.42 -9.95 -5.63
N LEU A 134 9.15 -10.94 -6.15
CA LEU A 134 10.03 -10.76 -7.31
C LEU A 134 9.27 -10.32 -8.56
N THR A 135 8.09 -10.90 -8.80
CA THR A 135 7.21 -10.50 -9.91
C THR A 135 6.69 -9.07 -9.73
N SER A 136 6.31 -8.69 -8.51
CA SER A 136 5.83 -7.35 -8.21
C SER A 136 6.93 -6.30 -8.35
N LEU A 137 8.13 -6.57 -7.83
CA LEU A 137 9.31 -5.72 -8.00
C LEU A 137 9.67 -5.53 -9.47
N SER A 138 9.67 -6.62 -10.26
CA SER A 138 9.95 -6.57 -11.69
C SER A 138 8.96 -5.66 -12.44
N ARG A 139 7.66 -5.72 -12.10
CA ARG A 139 6.64 -4.82 -12.66
C ARG A 139 6.88 -3.37 -12.28
N VAL A 140 7.23 -3.12 -11.01
CA VAL A 140 7.55 -1.76 -10.55
C VAL A 140 8.76 -1.20 -11.29
N ILE A 141 9.82 -2.00 -11.47
CA ILE A 141 11.02 -1.60 -12.23
C ILE A 141 10.64 -1.27 -13.69
N ALA A 142 9.79 -2.08 -14.33
CA ALA A 142 9.30 -1.81 -15.67
C ALA A 142 8.50 -0.49 -15.74
N ASP A 143 7.60 -0.24 -14.77
CA ASP A 143 6.89 1.04 -14.66
C ASP A 143 7.86 2.22 -14.54
N PHE A 144 8.94 2.10 -13.75
CA PHE A 144 9.94 3.16 -13.63
C PHE A 144 10.63 3.42 -14.97
N ALA A 145 11.03 2.37 -15.70
CA ALA A 145 11.62 2.50 -17.03
C ALA A 145 10.68 3.19 -18.03
N GLU A 146 9.40 2.82 -18.06
CA GLU A 146 8.39 3.47 -18.92
C GLU A 146 8.19 4.95 -18.58
N ASN A 147 8.16 5.28 -17.27
CA ASN A 147 8.03 6.66 -16.82
C ASN A 147 9.27 7.48 -17.17
N MET A 148 10.48 6.98 -16.93
CA MET A 148 11.73 7.68 -17.30
C MET A 148 11.75 8.04 -18.79
N ASN A 149 11.49 7.06 -19.66
CA ASN A 149 11.43 7.29 -21.11
C ASN A 149 10.42 8.38 -21.48
N SER A 150 9.27 8.42 -20.80
CA SER A 150 8.23 9.42 -21.04
C SER A 150 8.63 10.81 -20.59
N TYR A 151 9.29 10.94 -19.43
CA TYR A 151 9.75 12.22 -18.88
C TYR A 151 10.91 12.77 -19.71
N GLU A 152 11.90 11.94 -20.07
CA GLU A 152 13.01 12.31 -20.95
C GLU A 152 12.52 12.80 -22.31
N ALA A 153 11.53 12.13 -22.91
CA ALA A 153 10.92 12.56 -24.16
C ALA A 153 10.25 13.94 -24.08
N THR A 154 9.89 14.40 -22.88
CA THR A 154 9.36 15.75 -22.61
C THR A 154 10.41 16.74 -22.10
N GLY A 155 11.69 16.34 -22.04
CA GLY A 155 12.79 17.16 -21.52
C GLY A 155 12.81 17.32 -20.00
N GLY A 156 12.14 16.43 -19.27
CA GLY A 156 12.14 16.40 -17.81
C GLY A 156 13.42 15.80 -17.23
N ASP A 157 13.81 16.25 -16.04
CA ASP A 157 14.86 15.61 -15.25
C ASP A 157 14.36 14.28 -14.67
N VAL A 158 15.14 13.22 -14.87
CA VAL A 158 14.84 11.87 -14.41
C VAL A 158 15.87 11.33 -13.42
N SER A 159 16.83 12.13 -12.96
CA SER A 159 17.91 11.65 -12.06
C SER A 159 17.37 10.93 -10.82
N GLU A 160 16.36 11.49 -10.14
CA GLU A 160 15.77 10.85 -8.96
C GLU A 160 15.05 9.52 -9.30
N LEU A 161 14.36 9.46 -10.45
CA LEU A 161 13.70 8.23 -10.90
C LEU A 161 14.72 7.16 -11.30
N HIS A 162 15.82 7.58 -11.92
CA HIS A 162 16.90 6.72 -12.34
C HIS A 162 17.65 6.11 -11.16
N ASP A 163 17.94 6.92 -10.12
CA ASP A 163 18.54 6.43 -8.88
C ASP A 163 17.65 5.38 -8.19
N LYS A 164 16.33 5.64 -8.13
CA LYS A 164 15.35 4.67 -7.60
C LYS A 164 15.29 3.39 -8.46
N TYR A 165 15.32 3.52 -9.78
CA TYR A 165 15.34 2.40 -10.71
C TYR A 165 16.57 1.51 -10.51
N LEU A 166 17.77 2.10 -10.46
CA LEU A 166 19.02 1.37 -10.25
C LEU A 166 19.03 0.65 -8.91
N PHE A 167 18.61 1.34 -7.85
CA PHE A 167 18.52 0.75 -6.51
C PHE A 167 17.58 -0.45 -6.45
N LEU A 168 16.39 -0.35 -7.06
CA LEU A 168 15.43 -1.46 -7.12
C LEU A 168 15.98 -2.63 -7.94
N LYS A 169 16.63 -2.35 -9.07
CA LYS A 169 17.21 -3.37 -9.94
C LYS A 169 18.32 -4.14 -9.22
N GLU A 170 19.24 -3.44 -8.55
CA GLU A 170 20.31 -4.07 -7.78
C GLU A 170 19.75 -4.91 -6.62
N SER A 171 18.74 -4.40 -5.90
CA SER A 171 18.06 -5.12 -4.82
C SER A 171 17.38 -6.39 -5.32
N LEU A 172 16.77 -6.35 -6.51
CA LEU A 172 16.14 -7.50 -7.16
C LEU A 172 17.18 -8.55 -7.59
N GLU A 173 18.27 -8.12 -8.23
CA GLU A 173 19.36 -9.02 -8.67
C GLU A 173 20.03 -9.76 -7.51
N GLN A 174 20.13 -9.10 -6.35
CA GLN A 174 20.70 -9.67 -5.13
C GLN A 174 19.67 -10.42 -4.27
N CYS A 175 18.39 -10.45 -4.67
CA CYS A 175 17.27 -10.91 -3.84
C CYS A 175 17.32 -10.34 -2.41
N SER A 176 17.73 -9.07 -2.27
CA SER A 176 17.98 -8.44 -0.97
C SER A 176 16.84 -7.50 -0.62
N TYR A 177 15.90 -8.00 0.18
CA TYR A 177 14.82 -7.19 0.74
C TYR A 177 14.42 -7.64 2.15
N GLN A 178 13.80 -6.74 2.89
CA GLN A 178 13.01 -7.05 4.08
C GLN A 178 11.53 -7.02 3.72
N LEU A 179 10.78 -7.97 4.25
CA LEU A 179 9.32 -8.01 4.14
C LEU A 179 8.72 -7.47 5.45
N GLU A 180 7.78 -6.54 5.33
CA GLU A 180 7.02 -6.02 6.45
C GLU A 180 5.53 -6.25 6.26
N ILE A 181 4.89 -6.87 7.24
CA ILE A 181 3.45 -7.10 7.24
C ILE A 181 2.85 -6.30 8.38
N SER A 182 1.89 -5.45 8.07
CA SER A 182 1.22 -4.62 9.06
C SER A 182 -0.27 -4.92 9.09
N VAL A 183 -0.77 -5.39 10.24
CA VAL A 183 -2.20 -5.62 10.45
C VAL A 183 -2.77 -4.52 11.33
N PHE A 184 -3.62 -3.69 10.75
CA PHE A 184 -4.31 -2.57 11.39
C PHE A 184 -5.68 -3.01 11.91
N SER A 185 -5.92 -2.77 13.20
CA SER A 185 -7.19 -3.02 13.86
C SER A 185 -7.64 -1.80 14.67
N ASP A 186 -8.91 -1.74 15.03
CA ASP A 186 -9.38 -0.69 15.94
C ASP A 186 -8.77 -0.89 17.32
N GLY A 187 -8.20 0.17 17.91
CA GLY A 187 -7.42 0.11 19.15
C GLY A 187 -8.17 -0.55 20.31
N LYS A 188 -9.51 -0.41 20.39
CA LYS A 188 -10.32 -1.07 21.44
C LYS A 188 -10.32 -2.60 21.37
N TYR A 189 -9.92 -3.19 20.23
CA TYR A 189 -9.83 -4.63 20.03
C TYR A 189 -8.39 -5.15 20.03
N CYS A 190 -7.40 -4.26 20.05
CA CYS A 190 -5.97 -4.58 20.02
C CYS A 190 -5.35 -4.45 21.42
N THR A 191 -5.80 -5.26 22.37
CA THR A 191 -5.25 -5.25 23.74
C THR A 191 -3.90 -5.95 23.81
N THR A 192 -3.13 -5.70 24.88
CA THR A 192 -1.86 -6.40 25.15
C THR A 192 -2.02 -7.93 25.15
N ASP A 193 -3.13 -8.44 25.69
CA ASP A 193 -3.41 -9.89 25.68
C ASP A 193 -3.65 -10.44 24.27
N VAL A 194 -4.37 -9.70 23.43
CA VAL A 194 -4.60 -10.07 22.03
C VAL A 194 -3.27 -10.08 21.29
N PHE A 195 -2.46 -9.03 21.45
CA PHE A 195 -1.13 -8.92 20.85
C PHE A 195 -0.22 -10.09 21.26
N ASN A 196 -0.10 -10.36 22.56
CA ASN A 196 0.76 -11.43 23.08
C ASN A 196 0.34 -12.81 22.54
N ARG A 197 -0.98 -13.06 22.44
CA ARG A 197 -1.49 -14.32 21.87
C ARG A 197 -1.21 -14.44 20.38
N CYS A 198 -1.34 -13.35 19.61
CA CYS A 198 -0.95 -13.36 18.21
C CYS A 198 0.55 -13.68 18.05
N MET A 199 1.42 -12.96 18.76
CA MET A 199 2.87 -13.16 18.64
C MET A 199 3.32 -14.56 19.06
N ALA A 200 2.66 -15.18 20.04
CA ALA A 200 2.94 -16.55 20.45
C ALA A 200 2.41 -17.61 19.45
N GLY A 201 1.38 -17.28 18.67
CA GLY A 201 0.72 -18.20 17.74
C GLY A 201 1.16 -18.07 16.28
N LEU A 202 1.82 -16.97 15.91
CA LEU A 202 2.33 -16.78 14.56
C LEU A 202 3.47 -17.77 14.27
N PRO A 203 3.47 -18.40 13.08
CA PRO A 203 4.58 -19.26 12.70
C PRO A 203 5.87 -18.44 12.68
N ALA A 204 6.98 -19.06 13.08
CA ALA A 204 8.30 -18.49 12.83
C ALA A 204 8.41 -18.21 11.31
N PRO A 205 8.97 -17.06 10.90
CA PRO A 205 9.08 -16.71 9.49
C PRO A 205 9.73 -17.86 8.72
N LEU A 206 9.11 -18.26 7.62
CA LEU A 206 9.53 -19.45 6.87
C LEU A 206 10.96 -19.24 6.34
N PRO A 207 11.82 -20.28 6.35
CA PRO A 207 13.23 -20.16 5.96
C PRO A 207 13.46 -19.61 4.54
N GLU A 208 12.49 -19.82 3.65
CA GLU A 208 12.50 -19.34 2.26
C GLU A 208 12.44 -17.81 2.11
N TYR A 209 11.99 -17.09 3.14
CA TYR A 209 11.99 -15.62 3.18
C TYR A 209 13.26 -15.02 3.81
N GLY A 210 14.19 -15.87 4.26
CA GLY A 210 15.35 -15.45 5.06
C GLY A 210 14.96 -14.81 6.40
N GLN A 211 15.94 -14.26 7.11
CA GLN A 211 15.79 -13.67 8.46
C GLN A 211 15.09 -12.30 8.49
N ASN A 212 14.32 -11.94 7.47
CA ASN A 212 14.03 -10.54 7.16
C ASN A 212 12.52 -10.21 7.11
N ILE A 213 11.68 -10.92 7.88
CA ILE A 213 10.26 -10.58 8.03
C ILE A 213 10.02 -9.82 9.33
N LYS A 214 9.30 -8.69 9.24
CA LYS A 214 8.75 -7.96 10.38
C LYS A 214 7.23 -8.02 10.33
N ILE A 215 6.60 -8.36 11.45
CA ILE A 215 5.15 -8.36 11.58
C ILE A 215 4.78 -7.31 12.62
N HIS A 216 3.93 -6.37 12.24
CA HIS A 216 3.37 -5.34 13.11
C HIS A 216 1.88 -5.58 13.29
N ILE A 217 1.45 -5.55 14.55
CA ILE A 217 0.03 -5.56 14.91
C ILE A 217 -0.26 -4.20 15.53
N VAL A 218 -1.03 -3.39 14.81
CA VAL A 218 -1.20 -1.97 15.12
C VAL A 218 -2.64 -1.69 15.51
N GLY A 219 -2.83 -1.21 16.73
CA GLY A 219 -4.10 -0.66 17.20
C GLY A 219 -4.22 0.81 16.81
N VAL A 220 -5.20 1.15 15.97
CA VAL A 220 -5.47 2.51 15.52
C VAL A 220 -6.72 3.04 16.21
N ASN A 221 -6.60 4.19 16.88
CA ASN A 221 -7.71 4.82 17.57
C ASN A 221 -8.82 5.19 16.58
N ASN A 222 -10.05 4.73 16.86
CA ASN A 222 -11.26 5.04 16.08
C ASN A 222 -11.21 4.59 14.61
N LEU A 223 -10.44 3.55 14.28
CA LEU A 223 -10.33 3.04 12.90
C LEU A 223 -11.69 2.65 12.31
N GLU A 224 -12.58 2.05 13.10
CA GLU A 224 -13.94 1.72 12.68
C GLU A 224 -14.74 2.98 12.28
N VAL A 225 -14.62 4.06 13.07
CA VAL A 225 -15.34 5.31 12.83
C VAL A 225 -14.81 6.00 11.57
N ILE A 226 -13.48 6.05 11.42
CA ILE A 226 -12.82 6.62 10.24
C ILE A 226 -13.29 5.88 8.99
N THR A 227 -13.28 4.54 9.03
CA THR A 227 -13.68 3.73 7.88
C THR A 227 -15.12 3.96 7.50
N ARG A 228 -16.04 3.93 8.46
CA ARG A 228 -17.47 4.22 8.21
C ARG A 228 -17.69 5.61 7.64
N SER A 229 -17.00 6.62 8.18
CA SER A 229 -17.13 8.00 7.70
C SER A 229 -16.63 8.13 6.26
N MET A 230 -15.56 7.43 5.89
CA MET A 230 -15.08 7.41 4.51
C MET A 230 -16.04 6.65 3.60
N CYS A 231 -16.53 5.48 4.02
CA CYS A 231 -17.50 4.73 3.22
C CYS A 231 -18.78 5.54 2.96
N GLY A 232 -19.32 6.26 3.96
CA GLY A 232 -20.48 7.13 3.78
C GLY A 232 -20.26 8.31 2.82
N LYS A 233 -19.01 8.60 2.42
CA LYS A 233 -18.67 9.62 1.42
C LYS A 233 -18.41 9.04 0.03
N PHE A 234 -18.03 7.76 -0.07
CA PHE A 234 -17.48 7.18 -1.30
C PHE A 234 -18.18 5.89 -1.77
N VAL A 235 -19.14 5.36 -1.02
CA VAL A 235 -19.86 4.10 -1.33
C VAL A 235 -21.34 4.41 -1.50
N GLU A 236 -21.95 4.00 -2.62
CA GLU A 236 -23.42 4.08 -2.76
C GLU A 236 -24.09 3.14 -1.75
N PRO A 237 -25.13 3.58 -1.02
CA PRO A 237 -25.99 2.65 -0.33
C PRO A 237 -26.62 1.73 -1.38
N LYS A 238 -26.43 0.41 -1.23
CA LYS A 238 -27.17 -0.57 -2.04
C LYS A 238 -28.66 -0.34 -1.79
N SER A 239 -29.35 0.13 -2.83
CA SER A 239 -30.82 0.21 -2.92
C SER A 239 -31.46 -1.17 -2.88
#